data_AF-A0A963MPY0-F1
#
_entry.id   AF-A0A963MPY0-F1
#
_cell.length_a   1.000
_cell.length_b   1.000
_cell.length_c   1.000
_cell.angle_alpha   90.00
_cell.angle_beta   90.00
_cell.angle_gamma   90.00
#
_symmetry.space_group_name_H-M   'P 1'
#
loop_
_entity.id
_entity.type
_entity.pdbx_description
1 polymer ?
#
loop_
_entity_poly.entity_id
_entity_poly.type
_entity_poly.pdbx_seq_one_letter_code
_entity_poly.pdbx_strand_id
1 'polypeptide(L)'
;NLQKQSDDITARTWGEKNAAHIRHPLSQHLPEWIAKWLDMPNDPLPGDMHMPRIQTPNFGASQRSVVAPGNEETGFFDMPGGQSGHPLSPYYGSGHARWVSDKPTPFMPGNSEKILTLAPSAD
;
A
#
# COMPACT_ATOMS: atom_id res chain seq x y z
N ASN A 1 -22.66 -0.58 10.74
CA ASN A 1 -23.33 -0.78 12.05
C ASN A 1 -23.59 -2.28 12.18
N LEU A 2 -22.61 -3.02 12.74
CA LEU A 2 -22.61 -4.50 12.71
C LEU A 2 -23.79 -5.11 13.48
N GLN A 3 -24.37 -4.34 14.42
CA GLN A 3 -25.59 -4.71 15.15
C GLN A 3 -26.88 -4.64 14.30
N LYS A 4 -26.85 -4.01 13.12
CA LYS A 4 -28.01 -3.88 12.22
C LYS A 4 -28.09 -4.99 11.16
N GLN A 5 -27.07 -5.84 11.03
CA GLN A 5 -27.11 -7.01 10.16
C GLN A 5 -27.52 -8.22 11.00
N SER A 6 -28.51 -8.98 10.53
CA SER A 6 -29.17 -10.09 11.24
C SER A 6 -28.31 -11.34 11.47
N ASP A 7 -27.00 -11.26 11.19
CA ASP A 7 -26.07 -12.37 11.35
C ASP A 7 -25.36 -12.28 12.69
N ASP A 8 -25.05 -13.43 13.28
CA ASP A 8 -24.31 -13.51 14.55
C ASP A 8 -22.98 -12.76 14.47
N ILE A 9 -22.74 -11.84 15.41
CA ILE A 9 -21.52 -11.04 15.51
C ILE A 9 -20.26 -11.91 15.61
N THR A 10 -20.39 -13.15 16.11
CA THR A 10 -19.29 -14.11 16.19
C THR A 10 -18.78 -14.57 14.83
N ALA A 11 -19.59 -14.45 13.77
CA ALA A 11 -19.21 -14.82 12.41
C ALA A 11 -18.44 -13.72 11.67
N ARG A 12 -18.35 -12.50 12.23
CA ARG A 12 -17.73 -11.33 11.59
C ARG A 12 -16.26 -11.22 11.97
N THR A 13 -15.42 -11.02 10.97
CA THR A 13 -13.98 -10.80 11.19
C THR A 13 -13.65 -9.31 11.35
N TRP A 14 -12.56 -8.99 12.04
CA TRP A 14 -12.07 -7.61 12.12
C TRP A 14 -11.76 -7.03 10.73
N GLY A 15 -11.18 -7.86 9.85
CA GLY A 15 -10.82 -7.47 8.49
C GLY A 15 -12.00 -7.02 7.61
N GLU A 16 -13.23 -7.50 7.87
CA GLU A 16 -14.43 -7.00 7.18
C GLU A 16 -14.71 -5.52 7.50
N LYS A 17 -14.41 -5.09 8.74
CA LYS A 17 -14.56 -3.70 9.17
C LYS A 17 -13.31 -2.88 8.86
N ASN A 18 -12.14 -3.49 8.95
CA ASN A 18 -10.84 -2.87 8.82
C ASN A 18 -10.12 -3.25 7.52
N ALA A 19 -10.86 -3.27 6.42
CA ALA A 19 -10.28 -3.42 5.09
C ALA A 19 -9.60 -2.13 4.66
N ALA A 20 -8.50 -2.24 3.91
CA ALA A 20 -7.85 -1.09 3.27
C ALA A 20 -8.87 -0.32 2.42
N HIS A 21 -8.74 1.00 2.37
CA HIS A 21 -9.58 1.88 1.57
C HIS A 21 -8.73 3.05 1.08
N ILE A 22 -7.66 2.70 0.37
CA ILE A 22 -6.69 3.65 -0.19
C ILE A 22 -7.19 4.06 -1.57
N ARG A 23 -7.76 5.26 -1.65
CA ARG A 23 -8.41 5.76 -2.85
C ARG A 23 -7.60 6.81 -3.57
N HIS A 24 -7.61 6.74 -4.89
CA HIS A 24 -7.08 7.81 -5.72
C HIS A 24 -7.97 9.07 -5.57
N PRO A 25 -7.41 10.29 -5.51
CA PRO A 25 -8.19 11.51 -5.28
C PRO A 25 -9.34 11.74 -6.28
N LEU A 26 -9.17 11.28 -7.52
CA LEU A 26 -10.17 11.39 -8.58
C LEU A 26 -11.26 10.30 -8.53
N SER A 27 -11.03 9.18 -7.83
CA SER A 27 -11.93 8.02 -7.85
C SER A 27 -13.34 8.32 -7.37
N GLN A 28 -13.51 9.29 -6.47
CA GLN A 28 -14.82 9.73 -5.98
C GLN A 28 -15.71 10.40 -7.05
N HIS A 29 -15.11 10.85 -8.16
CA HIS A 29 -15.80 11.56 -9.24
C HIS A 29 -15.88 10.74 -10.54
N LEU A 30 -15.40 9.50 -10.52
CA LEU A 30 -15.29 8.65 -11.70
C LEU A 30 -16.25 7.46 -11.61
N PRO A 31 -16.65 6.88 -12.76
CA PRO A 31 -17.34 5.60 -12.80
C PRO A 31 -16.62 4.52 -11.97
N GLU A 32 -17.40 3.64 -11.34
CA GLU A 32 -16.89 2.64 -10.38
C GLU A 32 -15.80 1.74 -10.97
N TRP A 33 -15.88 1.37 -12.24
CA TRP A 33 -14.88 0.53 -12.90
C TRP A 33 -13.54 1.25 -13.06
N ILE A 34 -13.52 2.58 -13.25
CA ILE A 34 -12.28 3.38 -13.26
C ILE A 34 -11.77 3.52 -11.82
N ALA A 35 -12.66 3.83 -10.87
CA ALA A 35 -12.29 3.95 -9.47
C ALA A 35 -11.64 2.66 -8.95
N LYS A 36 -12.20 1.48 -9.25
CA LYS A 36 -11.61 0.17 -8.88
C LYS A 36 -10.24 -0.10 -9.51
N TRP A 37 -9.96 0.49 -10.66
CA TRP A 37 -8.66 0.36 -11.30
C TRP A 37 -7.62 1.32 -10.70
N LEU A 38 -8.06 2.49 -10.22
CA LEU A 38 -7.21 3.49 -9.58
C LEU A 38 -6.97 3.24 -8.08
N ASP A 39 -7.96 2.71 -7.38
CA ASP A 39 -7.90 2.46 -5.94
C ASP A 39 -7.08 1.20 -5.66
N MET A 40 -6.41 1.13 -4.51
CA MET A 40 -5.78 -0.13 -4.09
C MET A 40 -6.86 -1.14 -3.65
N PRO A 41 -6.59 -2.45 -3.74
CA PRO A 41 -7.51 -3.48 -3.25
C PRO A 41 -7.95 -3.24 -1.80
N ASN A 42 -9.21 -3.57 -1.50
CA ASN A 42 -9.76 -3.47 -0.15
C ASN A 42 -9.39 -4.72 0.69
N ASP A 43 -8.09 -4.97 0.84
CA ASP A 43 -7.59 -6.13 1.57
C ASP A 43 -7.82 -5.99 3.10
N PRO A 44 -8.21 -7.07 3.81
CA PRO A 44 -8.43 -7.04 5.26
C PRO A 44 -7.12 -6.78 6.03
N LEU A 45 -7.13 -5.82 6.97
CA LEU A 45 -5.94 -5.46 7.74
C LEU A 45 -6.09 -5.82 9.24
N PRO A 46 -5.04 -6.37 9.88
CA PRO A 46 -5.08 -6.81 11.28
C PRO A 46 -4.72 -5.70 12.29
N GLY A 47 -4.49 -4.45 11.86
CA GLY A 47 -4.14 -3.33 12.75
C GLY A 47 -5.34 -2.54 13.29
N ASP A 48 -5.07 -1.47 14.04
CA ASP A 48 -6.08 -0.50 14.51
C ASP A 48 -5.39 0.83 14.87
N MET A 49 -6.14 1.88 15.21
CA MET A 49 -5.65 3.21 15.56
C MET A 49 -4.78 3.25 16.83
N HIS A 50 -5.00 2.33 17.78
CA HIS A 50 -4.35 2.33 19.09
C HIS A 50 -3.40 1.13 19.28
N MET A 51 -2.88 0.58 18.19
CA MET A 51 -1.94 -0.54 18.20
C MET A 51 -0.59 -0.11 17.62
N PRO A 52 0.53 -0.81 17.93
CA PRO A 52 1.81 -0.55 17.27
C PRO A 52 1.70 -0.64 15.74
N ARG A 53 0.89 -1.59 15.25
CA ARG A 53 0.48 -1.67 13.86
C ARG A 53 -0.70 -0.72 13.61
N ILE A 54 -0.38 0.57 13.47
CA ILE A 54 -1.38 1.60 13.17
C ILE A 54 -1.88 1.46 11.73
N GLN A 55 -3.05 0.85 11.58
CA GLN A 55 -3.70 0.59 10.30
C GLN A 55 -5.22 0.59 10.48
N THR A 56 -5.84 1.61 9.91
CA THR A 56 -7.30 1.78 9.75
C THR A 56 -7.61 1.80 8.24
N PRO A 57 -8.89 1.79 7.81
CA PRO A 57 -9.20 1.75 6.39
C PRO A 57 -8.57 2.89 5.58
N ASN A 58 -8.54 4.11 6.13
CA ASN A 58 -8.11 5.32 5.43
C ASN A 58 -6.81 5.92 5.99
N PHE A 59 -6.15 5.27 6.94
CA PHE A 59 -4.98 5.84 7.62
C PHE A 59 -4.07 4.73 8.18
N GLY A 60 -2.76 4.94 8.09
CA GLY A 60 -1.75 4.06 8.65
C GLY A 60 -0.35 4.50 8.25
N ALA A 61 0.64 3.63 8.46
CA ALA A 61 2.01 3.88 8.01
C ALA A 61 2.08 4.04 6.48
N SER A 62 2.54 5.20 6.01
CA SER A 62 2.82 5.45 4.59
C SER A 62 4.02 4.66 4.07
N GLN A 63 4.86 4.16 4.99
CA GLN A 63 6.05 3.36 4.74
C GLN A 63 6.42 2.58 6.00
N ARG A 64 7.02 1.40 5.83
CA ARG A 64 7.75 0.71 6.91
C ARG A 64 9.15 0.39 6.44
N SER A 65 10.15 0.74 7.24
CA SER A 65 11.54 0.45 6.90
C SER A 65 12.39 0.28 8.15
N VAL A 66 13.37 -0.60 8.06
CA VAL A 66 14.44 -0.77 9.05
C VAL A 66 15.73 -0.93 8.28
N VAL A 67 16.74 -0.15 8.66
CA VAL A 67 18.08 -0.16 8.05
C VAL A 67 19.11 0.14 9.14
N ALA A 68 20.26 -0.51 9.06
CA ALA A 68 21.40 -0.24 9.93
C ALA A 68 22.59 0.22 9.08
N PRO A 69 23.32 1.27 9.47
CA PRO A 69 24.51 1.71 8.75
C PRO A 69 25.55 0.60 8.63
N GLY A 70 26.04 0.35 7.41
CA GLY A 70 26.99 -0.71 7.10
C GLY A 70 26.39 -2.13 7.03
N ASN A 71 25.07 -2.25 7.15
CA ASN A 71 24.33 -3.51 7.01
C ASN A 71 23.01 -3.31 6.23
N GLU A 72 23.03 -2.41 5.25
CA GLU A 72 21.87 -2.00 4.46
C GLU A 72 21.26 -3.17 3.68
N GLU A 73 22.08 -4.15 3.28
CA GLU A 73 21.69 -5.39 2.58
C GLU A 73 20.67 -6.24 3.35
N THR A 74 20.63 -6.12 4.69
CA THR A 74 19.64 -6.82 5.55
C THR A 74 18.42 -5.97 5.90
N GLY A 75 18.43 -4.70 5.48
CA GLY A 75 17.33 -3.79 5.70
C GLY A 75 16.13 -4.12 4.84
N PHE A 76 14.99 -3.54 5.20
CA PHE A 76 13.79 -3.59 4.38
C PHE A 76 13.12 -2.24 4.26
N PHE A 77 12.30 -2.11 3.23
CA PHE A 77 11.46 -0.95 2.94
C PHE A 77 10.19 -1.43 2.25
N ASP A 78 9.00 -1.05 2.71
CA ASP A 78 7.74 -1.27 2.01
C ASP A 78 6.81 -0.07 2.06
N MET A 79 5.84 -0.05 1.14
CA MET A 79 4.81 0.98 1.01
C MET A 79 3.46 0.36 0.65
N PRO A 80 2.34 0.99 1.02
CA PRO A 80 0.99 0.49 0.73
C PRO A 80 0.61 0.53 -0.76
N GLY A 81 1.33 1.28 -1.59
CA GLY A 81 1.23 1.26 -3.05
C GLY A 81 2.53 0.76 -3.68
N GLY A 82 2.89 1.28 -4.85
CA GLY A 82 4.22 1.14 -5.42
C GLY A 82 4.96 2.47 -5.49
N GLN A 83 6.17 2.45 -6.05
CA GLN A 83 7.01 3.64 -6.17
C GLN A 83 6.53 4.65 -7.21
N SER A 84 5.65 4.25 -8.13
CA SER A 84 5.11 5.13 -9.16
C SER A 84 3.76 5.70 -8.75
N GLY A 85 3.57 7.01 -8.94
CA GLY A 85 2.26 7.65 -8.81
C GLY A 85 1.39 7.55 -10.09
N HIS A 86 1.90 6.95 -11.17
CA HIS A 86 1.21 6.92 -12.46
C HIS A 86 0.35 5.65 -12.58
N PRO A 87 -0.98 5.72 -12.73
CA PRO A 87 -1.86 4.54 -12.70
C PRO A 87 -1.57 3.46 -13.76
N LEU A 88 -1.08 3.85 -14.94
CA LEU A 88 -0.68 2.90 -16.00
C LEU A 88 0.71 2.26 -15.77
N SER A 89 1.43 2.66 -14.73
CA SER A 89 2.73 2.10 -14.43
C SER A 89 2.57 0.69 -13.85
N PRO A 90 3.39 -0.30 -14.26
CA PRO A 90 3.42 -1.60 -13.58
C PRO A 90 3.84 -1.49 -12.11
N TYR A 91 4.37 -0.32 -11.73
CA TYR A 91 4.84 -0.03 -10.38
C TYR A 91 3.90 0.88 -9.58
N TYR A 92 2.64 1.05 -10.00
CA TYR A 92 1.67 1.90 -9.29
C TYR A 92 1.20 1.27 -7.97
N GLY A 93 0.86 -0.01 -8.00
CA GLY A 93 0.40 -0.78 -6.83
C GLY A 93 1.30 -1.99 -6.50
N SER A 94 2.50 -2.05 -7.06
CA SER A 94 3.39 -3.23 -7.00
C SER A 94 3.79 -3.67 -5.59
N GLY A 95 3.80 -2.75 -4.61
CA GLY A 95 4.11 -3.06 -3.21
C GLY A 95 2.91 -3.52 -2.38
N HIS A 96 1.67 -3.29 -2.84
CA HIS A 96 0.46 -3.43 -2.02
C HIS A 96 0.30 -4.82 -1.39
N ALA A 97 0.37 -5.88 -2.20
CA ALA A 97 0.17 -7.25 -1.73
C ALA A 97 1.21 -7.67 -0.66
N ARG A 98 2.45 -7.18 -0.78
CA ARG A 98 3.52 -7.44 0.19
C ARG A 98 3.31 -6.64 1.48
N TRP A 99 2.87 -5.39 1.35
CA TRP A 99 2.51 -4.55 2.48
C TRP A 99 1.37 -5.17 3.30
N VAL A 100 0.30 -5.64 2.63
CA VAL A 100 -0.84 -6.34 3.27
C VAL A 100 -0.36 -7.58 4.02
N SER A 101 0.41 -8.44 3.34
CA SER A 101 0.89 -9.71 3.88
C SER A 101 2.10 -9.61 4.82
N ASP A 102 2.55 -8.40 5.13
CA ASP A 102 3.70 -8.13 6.00
C ASP A 102 4.99 -8.85 5.54
N LYS A 103 5.18 -8.92 4.21
CA LYS A 103 6.35 -9.55 3.58
C LYS A 103 7.37 -8.48 3.19
N PRO A 104 8.47 -8.30 3.95
CA PRO A 104 9.40 -7.20 3.73
C PRO A 104 9.99 -7.23 2.32
N THR A 105 10.11 -6.07 1.67
CA THR A 105 10.89 -5.89 0.44
C THR A 105 12.30 -5.44 0.80
N PRO A 106 13.36 -5.93 0.11
CA PRO A 106 14.73 -5.51 0.39
C PRO A 106 14.87 -3.98 0.37
N PHE A 107 15.66 -3.43 1.28
CA PHE A 107 15.98 -2.00 1.29
C PHE A 107 16.85 -1.61 0.09
N MET A 108 17.81 -2.48 -0.24
CA MET A 108 18.69 -2.27 -1.39
C MET A 108 17.94 -2.44 -2.71
N PRO A 109 18.20 -1.58 -3.70
CA PRO A 109 17.62 -1.75 -5.02
C PRO A 109 18.16 -3.03 -5.67
N GLY A 110 17.30 -3.68 -6.46
CA GLY A 110 17.72 -4.77 -7.34
C GLY A 110 18.48 -4.27 -8.57
N ASN A 111 18.65 -5.16 -9.55
CA ASN A 111 19.24 -4.79 -10.84
C ASN A 111 18.42 -3.70 -11.54
N SER A 112 19.12 -2.72 -12.14
CA SER A 112 18.47 -1.66 -12.90
C SER A 112 17.70 -2.20 -14.11
N GLU A 113 16.39 -1.94 -14.16
CA GLU A 113 15.54 -2.32 -15.30
C GLU A 113 15.57 -1.28 -16.43
N LYS A 114 15.77 0.00 -16.09
CA LYS A 114 15.83 1.14 -17.01
C LYS A 114 16.92 2.11 -16.56
N ILE A 115 17.67 2.67 -17.51
CA ILE A 115 18.71 3.67 -17.27
C ILE A 115 18.36 4.92 -18.07
N LEU A 116 18.31 6.06 -17.39
CA LEU A 116 18.14 7.37 -18.01
C LEU A 116 19.39 8.20 -17.74
N THR A 117 20.04 8.67 -18.80
CA THR A 117 21.18 9.58 -18.71
C THR A 117 20.70 11.00 -19.00
N LEU A 118 20.83 11.87 -18.01
CA LEU A 118 20.52 13.29 -18.15
C LEU A 118 21.81 14.02 -18.53
N ALA A 119 21.80 14.68 -19.69
CA ALA A 119 22.84 15.60 -20.10
C ALA A 119 22.28 17.03 -20.05
N PRO A 120 23.08 18.03 -19.66
CA PRO A 120 22.67 19.42 -19.79
C PRO A 120 22.36 19.73 -21.26
N SER A 121 21.44 20.68 -21.51
CA SER A 121 21.29 21.21 -22.87
C SER A 121 22.59 21.92 -23.27
N ALA A 122 22.99 21.78 -24.53
CA ALA A 122 23.98 22.70 -25.09
C ALA A 122 23.33 24.09 -25.16
N ASP A 123 23.98 25.08 -24.55
CA ASP A 123 23.63 26.50 -24.69
C ASP A 123 23.76 26.98 -26.14
#